data_AF-A0A655EQE3-F1
#
_entry.id   AF-A0A655EQE3-F1
#
_cell.length_a   1.000
_cell.length_b   1.000
_cell.length_c   1.000
_cell.angle_alpha   90.00
_cell.angle_beta   90.00
_cell.angle_gamma   90.00
#
_symmetry.space_group_name_H-M   'P 1'
#
loop_
_entity.id
_entity.type
_entity.pdbx_description
1 polymer ?
#
loop_
_entity_poly.entity_id
_entity_poly.type
_entity_poly.pdbx_seq_one_letter_code
_entity_poly.pdbx_strand_id
1 'polypeptide(L)' 'MGEDGQLYISGMPEKGALQVNWGKDQAQQCRVAFTLPEQQDNTGVVMANAVCR' A
#
# COMPACT_ATOMS: atom_id res chain seq x y z
N MET A 1 2.43 -16.73 -1.17
CA MET A 1 2.25 -16.49 0.27
C MET A 1 3.63 -16.51 0.90
N GLY A 2 4.21 -15.34 1.14
CA GLY A 2 5.50 -15.18 1.78
C GLY A 2 5.46 -13.90 2.61
N GLU A 3 5.74 -14.06 3.90
CA GLU A 3 6.38 -13.07 4.78
C GLU A 3 5.72 -11.68 4.78
N ASP A 4 4.60 -11.56 5.50
CA ASP A 4 3.95 -10.33 5.98
C ASP A 4 3.66 -9.17 5.00
N GLY A 5 4.09 -9.20 3.73
CA GLY A 5 3.75 -8.23 2.68
C GLY A 5 3.98 -6.76 3.04
N GLN A 6 4.87 -6.46 4.00
CA GLN A 6 5.09 -5.12 4.51
C GLN A 6 6.02 -4.35 3.56
N LEU A 7 5.52 -3.25 3.01
CA LEU A 7 6.28 -2.34 2.16
C LEU A 7 6.36 -0.98 2.85
N TYR A 8 7.57 -0.44 2.96
CA TYR A 8 7.80 0.91 3.48
C TYR A 8 7.97 1.87 2.32
N ILE A 9 7.10 2.87 2.23
CA ILE A 9 7.09 3.85 1.14
C ILE A 9 7.05 5.24 1.76
N SER A 10 8.01 6.08 1.41
CA SER A 10 8.08 7.49 1.81
C SER A 10 7.60 8.41 0.68
N GLY A 11 7.03 9.56 1.05
CA GLY A 11 6.55 10.54 0.07
C GLY A 11 5.24 10.17 -0.63
N MET A 12 4.41 9.30 -0.04
CA MET A 12 3.09 8.98 -0.58
C MET A 12 2.08 10.12 -0.30
N PRO A 13 1.12 10.35 -1.22
CA PRO A 13 0.00 11.24 -0.95
C PRO A 13 -0.92 10.66 0.12
N GLU A 14 -1.69 11.51 0.79
CA GLU A 14 -2.64 11.12 1.85
C GLU A 14 -3.69 10.09 1.37
N LYS A 15 -4.04 10.13 0.09
CA LYS A 15 -4.96 9.19 -0.54
C LYS A 15 -4.56 8.91 -1.97
N GLY A 16 -4.78 7.68 -2.42
CA GLY A 16 -4.44 7.28 -3.77
C GLY A 16 -4.77 5.82 -4.06
N ALA A 17 -4.21 5.30 -5.15
CA ALA A 17 -4.28 3.88 -5.47
C ALA A 17 -2.88 3.37 -5.79
N LEU A 18 -2.49 2.29 -5.12
CA LEU A 18 -1.26 1.56 -5.41
C LEU A 18 -1.55 0.47 -6.44
N GLN A 19 -0.72 0.39 -7.46
CA GLN A 19 -0.72 -0.72 -8.39
C GLN A 19 0.43 -1.65 -8.03
N VAL A 20 0.09 -2.82 -7.52
CA VAL A 20 1.04 -3.86 -7.13
C VAL A 20 1.11 -4.85 -8.28
N ASN A 21 2.27 -4.96 -8.92
CA ASN A 21 2.50 -5.91 -10.01
C ASN A 21 3.63 -6.86 -9.58
N TRP A 22 3.34 -8.15 -9.41
CA TRP A 22 4.33 -9.17 -9.07
C TRP A 22 4.49 -10.22 -10.18
N GLY A 23 3.88 -9.99 -11.34
CA GLY A 23 4.01 -10.83 -12.52
C GLY A 23 3.44 -10.14 -13.76
N LYS A 24 3.26 -10.92 -14.83
CA LYS A 24 2.86 -10.40 -16.15
C LYS A 24 1.39 -10.68 -16.49
N ASP A 25 0.76 -11.60 -15.77
CA ASP A 25 -0.66 -11.92 -15.95
C ASP A 25 -1.57 -10.89 -15.28
N GLN A 26 -2.79 -10.73 -15.80
CA GLN A 26 -3.81 -9.88 -15.15
C GLN A 26 -4.13 -10.33 -13.73
N ALA A 27 -3.99 -11.61 -13.41
CA ALA A 27 -4.16 -12.14 -12.05
C ALA A 27 -2.95 -11.88 -11.14
N GLN A 28 -1.83 -11.37 -11.68
CA GLN A 28 -0.59 -11.07 -10.95
C GLN A 28 -0.35 -9.57 -10.80
N GLN A 29 -1.39 -8.78 -11.05
CA GLN A 29 -1.45 -7.36 -10.79
C GLN A 29 -2.71 -7.05 -10.00
N CYS A 30 -2.58 -6.15 -9.06
CA CYS A 30 -3.69 -5.70 -8.23
C CYS A 30 -3.61 -4.19 -8.07
N ARG A 31 -4.77 -3.54 -8.11
CA ARG A 31 -4.89 -2.13 -7.79
C ARG A 31 -5.67 -1.99 -6.50
N VAL A 32 -5.05 -1.40 -5.50
CA VAL A 32 -5.65 -1.20 -4.18
C VAL A 32 -5.70 0.29 -3.84
N ALA A 33 -6.88 0.77 -3.48
CA ALA A 33 -7.04 2.12 -2.96
C ALA A 33 -6.51 2.16 -1.53
N PHE A 34 -5.73 3.19 -1.21
CA PHE A 34 -5.23 3.43 0.13
C PHE A 34 -5.62 4.83 0.58
N THR A 35 -5.85 4.98 1.88
CA THR A 35 -6.06 6.28 2.52
C THR A 35 -5.26 6.25 3.80
N LEU A 36 -4.26 7.12 3.85
CA LEU A 36 -3.50 7.36 5.06
C LEU A 36 -4.40 8.13 6.02
N PRO A 37 -4.49 7.74 7.30
CA PRO A 37 -5.08 8.59 8.31
C PRO A 37 -4.34 9.94 8.32
N GLU A 38 -5.08 11.04 8.48
CA GLU A 38 -4.47 12.36 8.73
C GLU A 38 -3.40 12.18 9.83
N GLN A 39 -2.15 12.53 9.51
CA GLN A 39 -1.02 12.43 10.43
C GLN A 39 -1.27 13.34 11.64
N GLN A 40 -2.04 12.85 12.59
CA GLN A 40 -2.37 13.56 13.82
C GLN A 40 -1.15 13.61 14.76
N ASP A 41 -0.22 12.67 14.58
CA ASP A 41 1.04 12.61 15.29
C ASP A 41 2.19 12.46 14.32
N ASN A 42 3.25 13.25 14.56
CA ASN A 42 4.50 13.32 13.81
C ASN A 42 5.35 12.03 13.96
N THR A 43 4.71 10.87 14.10
CA THR A 43 5.37 9.58 14.19
C THR A 43 5.71 9.13 12.77
N GLY A 44 6.99 9.20 12.41
CA GLY A 44 7.51 9.12 11.04
C GLY A 44 7.21 7.86 10.19
N VAL A 45 6.32 6.97 10.63
CA VAL A 45 5.82 5.84 9.84
C VAL A 45 4.33 5.63 10.12
N VAL A 46 3.50 5.75 9.08
CA VAL A 46 2.06 5.44 9.13
C VAL A 46 1.84 4.06 8.52
N MET A 47 1.19 3.17 9.26
CA MET A 47 0.80 1.85 8.76
C MET A 47 -0.57 1.93 8.07
N ALA A 48 -0.65 1.44 6.84
CA ALA A 48 -1.90 1.30 6.10
C ALA A 48 -2.03 -0.13 5.58
N ASN A 49 -3.19 -0.74 5.82
CA ASN A 49 -3.48 -2.10 5.38
C ASN A 49 -4.26 -2.04 4.07
N ALA A 50 -3.80 -2.79 3.07
CA ALA A 50 -4.36 -2.80 1.73
C ALA A 50 -4.55 -4.27 1.31
N VAL A 51 -5.77 -4.65 0.91
CA VAL A 51 -6.09 -6.04 0.52
C VAL A 51 -6.20 -6.14 -0.99
N CYS A 52 -5.41 -7.04 -1.56
CA CYS A 52 -5.53 -7.47 -2.95
C CYS A 52 -6.43 -8.71 -3.04
N ARG A 53 -7.37 -8.68 -3.99
CA ARG A 53 -8.28 -9.79 -4.30
C ARG A 53 -7.93 -10.39 -5.65
#